data_AF-A0A3S1SJD5-F1
#
_entry.id   AF-A0A3S1SJD5-F1
#
_cell.length_a   1.000
_cell.length_b   1.000
_cell.length_c   1.000
_cell.angle_alpha   90.00
_cell.angle_beta   90.00
_cell.angle_gamma   90.00
#
_symmetry.space_group_name_H-M   'P 1'
#
loop_
_entity.id
_entity.type
_entity.pdbx_description
1 polymer ?
#
loop_
_entity_poly.entity_id
_entity_poly.type
_entity_poly.pdbx_seq_one_letter_code
_entity_poly.pdbx_strand_id
1 'polypeptide(L)'
;SHNPMYSATMSMLHRQIVFGMRLIGQFPSSGSQTRLDLVESEHALVVEAIAEQNAPRAYEAMFEHLSKSRRRLLGFDAVPDWSRQRPTTPHGETVR
;
A
#
# COMPACT_ATOMS: atom_id res chain seq x y z
N SER A 1 6.93 16.83 -1.59
CA SER A 1 6.43 16.96 -2.97
C SER A 1 5.78 18.33 -3.09
N HIS A 2 6.30 19.22 -3.94
CA HIS A 2 5.69 20.52 -4.21
C HIS A 2 4.64 20.44 -5.33
N ASN A 3 4.04 19.25 -5.53
CA ASN A 3 3.02 19.02 -6.54
C ASN A 3 1.62 19.24 -5.93
N PRO A 4 0.88 20.30 -6.32
CA PRO A 4 -0.45 20.58 -5.77
C PRO A 4 -1.49 19.49 -6.08
N MET A 5 -1.34 18.77 -7.20
CA MET A 5 -2.21 17.65 -7.52
C MET A 5 -2.03 16.53 -6.49
N TYR A 6 -0.77 16.21 -6.14
CA TYR A 6 -0.47 15.19 -5.14
C TYR A 6 -1.10 15.52 -3.79
N SER A 7 -0.97 16.76 -3.31
CA SER A 7 -1.56 17.16 -2.02
C SER A 7 -3.09 17.12 -2.05
N ALA A 8 -3.71 17.55 -3.15
CA ALA A 8 -5.16 17.46 -3.34
C ALA A 8 -5.64 16.01 -3.34
N THR A 9 -4.97 15.11 -4.07
CA THR A 9 -5.29 13.68 -4.09
C THR A 9 -5.15 13.06 -2.70
N MET A 10 -4.06 13.34 -1.98
CA MET A 10 -3.89 12.83 -0.61
C MET A 10 -4.97 13.35 0.33
N SER A 11 -5.36 14.62 0.19
CA SER A 11 -6.44 15.21 0.99
C SER A 11 -7.79 14.52 0.72
N MET A 12 -8.09 14.21 -0.54
CA MET A 12 -9.30 13.47 -0.91
C MET A 12 -9.31 12.04 -0.34
N LEU A 13 -8.17 11.36 -0.37
CA LEU A 13 -8.05 9.97 0.10
C LEU A 13 -7.94 9.85 1.62
N HIS A 14 -7.58 10.91 2.33
CA HIS A 14 -7.26 10.90 3.76
C HIS A 14 -8.29 10.18 4.63
N ARG A 15 -9.59 10.45 4.43
CA ARG A 15 -10.66 9.80 5.21
C ARG A 15 -10.69 8.28 5.01
N GLN A 16 -10.50 7.81 3.78
CA GLN A 16 -10.51 6.37 3.46
C GLN A 16 -9.27 5.67 4.02
N ILE A 17 -8.11 6.33 3.95
CA ILE A 17 -6.85 5.82 4.53
C ILE A 17 -7.01 5.67 6.04
N VAL A 18 -7.49 6.70 6.75
CA VAL A 18 -7.70 6.65 8.20
C VAL A 18 -8.73 5.59 8.59
N PHE A 19 -9.81 5.44 7.83
CA PHE A 19 -10.79 4.39 8.05
C PHE A 19 -10.14 3.00 7.94
N GLY A 20 -9.38 2.74 6.87
CA GLY A 20 -8.66 1.47 6.68
C GLY A 20 -7.69 1.15 7.83
N MET A 21 -6.92 2.14 8.28
CA MET A 21 -6.01 1.97 9.43
C MET A 21 -6.75 1.61 10.72
N ARG A 22 -7.88 2.27 11.01
CA ARG A 22 -8.70 1.99 12.20
C ARG A 22 -9.35 0.61 12.15
N LEU A 23 -9.86 0.21 10.99
CA LEU A 23 -10.47 -1.10 10.79
C LEU A 23 -9.46 -2.21 11.08
N ILE A 24 -8.23 -2.07 10.57
CA ILE A 24 -7.15 -3.01 10.86
C ILE A 24 -6.90 -3.06 12.37
N GLY A 25 -6.96 -1.94 13.10
CA GLY A 25 -6.77 -1.89 14.56
C GLY A 25 -7.77 -2.67 15.41
N GLN A 26 -8.93 -3.07 14.86
CA GLN A 26 -9.98 -3.79 15.60
C GLN A 26 -9.77 -5.32 15.65
N PHE A 27 -8.86 -5.87 14.86
CA PHE A 27 -8.56 -7.30 14.88
C PHE A 27 -7.57 -7.66 16.00
N PRO A 28 -7.80 -8.71 16.80
CA PRO A 28 -6.87 -9.11 17.86
C PRO A 28 -5.48 -9.45 17.27
N SER A 29 -4.43 -8.95 17.91
CA SER A 29 -3.04 -9.33 17.61
C SER A 29 -2.59 -10.40 18.59
N SER A 30 -2.08 -11.52 18.10
CA SER A 30 -1.63 -12.67 18.90
C SER A 30 -0.13 -12.60 19.29
N GLY A 31 0.46 -11.42 19.43
CA GLY A 31 1.91 -11.23 19.65
C GLY A 31 2.26 -10.26 20.79
N SER A 32 3.53 -10.27 21.24
CA SER A 32 4.04 -9.41 22.33
C SER A 32 4.30 -7.96 21.89
N GLN A 33 4.53 -7.72 20.60
CA GLN A 33 4.65 -6.38 20.03
C GLN A 33 3.26 -5.87 19.66
N THR A 34 2.93 -4.63 20.05
CA THR A 34 1.64 -4.06 19.68
C THR A 34 1.63 -3.73 18.19
N ARG A 35 0.44 -3.74 17.57
CA ARG A 35 0.30 -3.39 16.15
C ARG A 35 0.74 -1.94 15.87
N LEU A 36 0.58 -1.05 16.86
CA LEU A 36 1.01 0.34 16.76
C LEU A 36 2.54 0.44 16.65
N ASP A 37 3.27 -0.26 17.52
CA ASP A 37 4.75 -0.27 17.48
C ASP A 37 5.26 -0.76 16.11
N LEU A 38 4.58 -1.76 15.54
CA LEU A 38 4.94 -2.30 14.24
C LEU A 38 4.70 -1.28 13.11
N VAL A 39 3.54 -0.62 13.09
CA VAL A 39 3.25 0.42 12.08
C VAL A 39 4.16 1.64 12.25
N GLU A 40 4.46 2.04 13.48
CA GLU A 40 5.41 3.13 13.75
C GLU A 40 6.80 2.80 13.21
N SER A 41 7.29 1.57 13.41
CA SER A 41 8.57 1.13 12.84
C SER A 41 8.57 1.14 11.31
N GLU A 42 7.45 0.79 10.67
CA GLU A 42 7.30 0.86 9.21
C GLU A 42 7.33 2.32 8.71
N HIS A 43 6.66 3.24 9.41
CA HIS A 43 6.68 4.67 9.08
C HIS A 43 8.06 5.30 9.26
N ALA A 44 8.79 4.92 10.31
CA ALA A 44 10.13 5.43 10.57
C ALA A 44 11.07 5.21 9.38
N LEU A 45 11.00 4.02 8.75
CA LEU A 45 11.80 3.69 7.55
C LEU A 45 11.49 4.58 6.35
N VAL A 46 10.20 4.93 6.15
CA VAL A 46 9.78 5.85 5.09
C VAL A 46 10.33 7.25 5.35
N VAL A 47 10.16 7.75 6.58
CA VAL A 47 10.58 9.10 6.96
C VAL A 47 12.10 9.24 6.87
N GLU A 48 12.85 8.23 7.34
CA GLU A 48 14.30 8.17 7.23
C GLU A 48 14.75 8.23 5.75
N ALA A 49 14.15 7.41 4.88
CA ALA A 49 14.50 7.41 3.47
C ALA A 49 14.18 8.76 2.77
N ILE A 50 13.09 9.43 3.18
CA ILE A 50 12.77 10.78 2.70
C ILE A 50 13.79 11.80 3.21
N ALA A 51 14.19 11.72 4.49
CA ALA A 51 15.17 12.62 5.09
C ALA A 51 16.54 12.50 4.43
N GLU A 52 16.95 11.28 4.07
CA GLU A 52 18.15 10.98 3.29
C GLU A 52 18.03 11.35 1.80
N GLN A 53 16.88 11.84 1.34
CA GLN A 53 16.59 12.11 -0.07
C GLN A 53 16.72 10.88 -0.98
N ASN A 54 16.56 9.67 -0.43
CA ASN A 54 16.65 8.42 -1.15
C ASN A 54 15.26 8.00 -1.67
N ALA A 55 14.89 8.54 -2.83
CA ALA A 55 13.57 8.29 -3.42
C ALA A 55 13.28 6.81 -3.69
N PRO A 56 14.20 5.98 -4.24
CA PRO A 56 13.98 4.55 -4.39
C PRO A 56 13.70 3.83 -3.07
N ARG A 57 14.48 4.12 -2.01
CA ARG A 57 14.28 3.52 -0.69
C ARG A 57 12.97 3.96 -0.06
N ALA A 58 12.57 5.22 -0.23
CA ALA A 58 11.29 5.72 0.26
C ALA A 58 10.11 5.05 -0.46
N TYR A 59 10.24 4.83 -1.77
CA TYR A 59 9.25 4.09 -2.56
C TYR A 59 9.12 2.64 -2.07
N GLU A 60 10.23 1.93 -1.93
CA GLU A 60 10.24 0.53 -1.47
C GLU A 60 9.64 0.39 -0.06
N ALA A 61 10.06 1.23 0.88
CA ALA A 61 9.55 1.24 2.25
C ALA A 61 8.02 1.48 2.28
N MET A 62 7.53 2.43 1.49
CA MET A 62 6.09 2.71 1.39
C MET A 62 5.33 1.55 0.74
N PHE A 63 5.89 0.96 -0.32
CA PHE A 63 5.29 -0.20 -0.99
C PHE A 63 5.13 -1.39 -0.05
N GLU A 64 6.18 -1.68 0.74
CA GLU A 64 6.16 -2.73 1.76
C GLU A 64 5.13 -2.44 2.86
N HIS A 65 5.09 -1.21 3.38
CA HIS A 65 4.09 -0.79 4.37
C HIS A 65 2.66 -1.01 3.87
N LEU A 66 2.35 -0.59 2.63
CA LEU A 66 1.01 -0.76 2.04
C LEU A 66 0.67 -2.22 1.80
N SER A 67 1.64 -3.02 1.34
CA SER A 67 1.46 -4.46 1.10
C SER A 67 1.17 -5.22 2.40
N LYS A 68 1.94 -4.94 3.46
CA LYS A 68 1.71 -5.51 4.79
C LYS A 68 0.37 -5.06 5.36
N SER A 69 -0.01 -3.80 5.20
CA SER A 69 -1.30 -3.27 5.65
C SER A 69 -2.47 -3.95 4.94
N ARG A 70 -2.37 -4.18 3.64
CA ARG A 70 -3.37 -4.95 2.87
C ARG A 70 -3.46 -6.40 3.36
N ARG A 71 -2.33 -7.07 3.57
CA ARG A 71 -2.31 -8.45 4.10
C ARG A 71 -2.94 -8.53 5.49
N ARG A 72 -2.67 -7.55 6.37
CA ARG A 72 -3.29 -7.47 7.70
C ARG A 72 -4.81 -7.30 7.63
N LEU A 73 -5.31 -6.58 6.64
CA LEU A 73 -6.74 -6.38 6.44
C LEU A 73 -7.45 -7.62 5.87
N LEU A 74 -6.82 -8.30 4.90
CA LEU A 74 -7.46 -9.39 4.14
C LEU A 74 -7.11 -10.80 4.65
N GLY A 75 -6.01 -10.95 5.37
CA GLY A 75 -5.46 -12.24 5.79
C GLY A 75 -4.68 -12.99 4.70
N PHE A 76 -4.60 -12.44 3.47
CA PHE A 76 -3.87 -13.01 2.35
C PHE A 76 -3.35 -11.91 1.41
N ASP A 77 -2.45 -12.28 0.48
CA ASP A 77 -2.00 -11.38 -0.57
C ASP A 77 -3.06 -11.29 -1.68
N ALA A 78 -3.84 -10.21 -1.68
CA ALA A 78 -4.68 -9.91 -2.83
C ALA A 78 -3.81 -9.62 -4.06
N VAL A 79 -4.04 -10.36 -5.14
CA VAL A 79 -3.48 -10.07 -6.46
C VAL A 79 -4.01 -8.70 -6.90
N PRO A 80 -3.15 -7.71 -7.18
CA PRO A 80 -3.60 -6.40 -7.63
C PRO A 80 -4.44 -6.54 -8.91
N ASP A 81 -5.66 -6.01 -8.89
CA ASP A 81 -6.62 -6.21 -10.00
C ASP A 81 -6.15 -5.64 -11.35
N TRP A 82 -5.22 -4.69 -11.32
CA TRP A 82 -4.58 -4.16 -12.53
C TRP A 82 -3.75 -5.22 -13.29
N SER A 83 -3.35 -6.32 -12.66
CA SER A 83 -2.68 -7.43 -13.35
C SER A 83 -3.65 -8.37 -14.09
N ARG A 84 -4.96 -8.27 -13.85
CA ARG A 84 -5.98 -9.06 -14.58
C ARG A 84 -6.27 -8.53 -15.97
N GLN A 85 -5.94 -7.28 -16.27
CA GLN A 85 -6.22 -6.65 -17.57
C GLN A 85 -5.09 -6.83 -18.59
N ARG A 86 -4.56 -8.05 -18.76
CA ARG A 86 -4.03 -8.39 -20.10
C ARG A 86 -5.25 -8.55 -21.00
N PRO A 87 -5.38 -7.80 -22.11
CA PRO A 87 -6.41 -8.09 -23.09
C PRO A 87 -6.20 -9.53 -23.55
N THR A 88 -7.14 -10.42 -23.24
CA THR A 88 -7.24 -11.68 -23.96
C THR A 88 -7.55 -11.29 -25.40
N THR A 89 -6.54 -11.31 -26.28
CA THR A 89 -6.76 -11.35 -27.72
C THR A 89 -7.71 -12.52 -27.97
N PRO A 90 -8.94 -12.29 -28.48
CA PRO A 90 -9.77 -13.39 -28.90
C PRO A 90 -9.07 -14.05 -30.09
N HIS A 91 -8.57 -15.26 -29.86
CA HIS A 91 -8.00 -16.08 -30.91
C HIS A 91 -9.16 -16.61 -31.76
N GLY A 92 -9.24 -16.18 -33.01
CA GLY A 92 -10.33 -16.57 -33.89
C GLY A 92 -10.18 -16.06 -35.32
N GLU A 93 -9.01 -16.20 -35.93
CA GLU A 93 -8.94 -16.27 -37.40
C GLU A 93 -7.72 -17.07 -37.86
N THR A 94 -7.98 -18.30 -38.29
CA THR A 94 -7.08 -19.10 -39.10
C THR A 94 -7.20 -18.56 -40.52
N VAL A 95 -6.19 -17.84 -41.02
CA VAL A 95 -6.08 -17.55 -42.46
C VAL A 95 -5.24 -18.65 -43.10
N ARG A 96 -5.84 -19.28 -44.12
CA ARG A 96 -5.26 -20.31 -44.98
C ARG A 96 -4.10 -19.78 -45.80
#